data_AF-A0A937P047-F1
#
_entry.id   AF-A0A937P047-F1
#
_cell.length_a   1.000
_cell.length_b   1.000
_cell.length_c   1.000
_cell.angle_alpha   90.00
_cell.angle_beta   90.00
_cell.angle_gamma   90.00
#
_symmetry.space_group_name_H-M   'P 1'
#
loop_
_entity.id
_entity.type
_entity.pdbx_description
1 polymer ?
#
loop_
_entity_poly.entity_id
_entity_poly.type
_entity_poly.pdbx_seq_one_letter_code
_entity_poly.pdbx_strand_id
1 'polypeptide(L)' 'MKYTILYEKIEEQDFPEDYYYAYVPSLGLTTHGLGLEGAKNAMNDLLTLWVEEKKANGEVIKKENESYISSIELEDALFI' A
#
# COMPACT_ATOMS: atom_id res chain seq x y z
N MET A 1 10.00 -13.18 2.61
CA MET A 1 10.45 -11.90 2.02
C MET A 1 9.68 -10.81 2.74
N LYS A 2 10.25 -9.63 2.95
CA LYS A 2 9.58 -8.56 3.68
C LYS A 2 9.53 -7.33 2.78
N TYR A 3 8.42 -6.63 2.82
CA TYR A 3 8.20 -5.35 2.16
C TYR A 3 7.52 -4.42 3.16
N THR A 4 7.84 -3.14 3.04
CA THR A 4 7.24 -2.08 3.82
C THR A 4 5.93 -1.65 3.18
N ILE A 5 4.88 -1.53 4.00
CA ILE A 5 3.55 -1.12 3.55
C ILE A 5 3.17 0.16 4.29
N LEU A 6 2.82 1.20 3.55
CA LEU A 6 2.22 2.42 4.06
C LEU A 6 0.69 2.27 4.00
N TYR A 7 0.01 2.57 5.11
CA TYR A 7 -1.45 2.63 5.19
C TYR A 7 -1.87 4.06 5.49
N GLU A 8 -2.83 4.58 4.73
CA GLU A 8 -3.32 5.95 4.86
C GLU A 8 -4.84 5.96 4.80
N LYS A 9 -5.49 6.75 5.65
CA LYS A 9 -6.94 6.89 5.63
C LYS A 9 -7.32 7.72 4.39
N ILE A 10 -8.37 7.29 3.70
CA ILE A 10 -8.90 8.02 2.54
C ILE A 10 -9.91 9.06 3.04
N GLU A 11 -9.69 10.32 2.70
CA GLU A 11 -10.56 11.46 3.07
C GLU A 11 -11.14 12.19 1.85
N GLU A 12 -11.14 11.53 0.68
CA GLU A 12 -11.65 12.09 -0.57
C GLU A 12 -13.20 12.07 -0.61
N GLN A 13 -13.84 13.16 -1.07
CA GLN A 13 -15.31 13.29 -1.09
C GLN A 13 -16.04 12.20 -1.87
N ASP A 14 -15.43 11.67 -2.93
CA ASP A 14 -16.02 10.65 -3.79
C ASP A 14 -15.71 9.21 -3.33
N PHE A 15 -15.04 9.05 -2.19
CA PHE A 15 -14.62 7.76 -1.66
C PHE A 15 -15.47 7.36 -0.44
N PRO A 16 -15.88 6.09 -0.32
CA PRO A 16 -16.63 5.66 0.86
C PRO A 16 -15.85 5.91 2.15
N GLU A 17 -16.57 6.31 3.20
CA GLU A 17 -15.99 6.52 4.53
C GLU A 17 -15.29 5.26 5.07
N ASP A 18 -14.32 5.47 5.96
CA ASP A 18 -13.55 4.43 6.64
C ASP A 18 -12.71 3.53 5.75
N TYR A 19 -12.43 3.92 4.51
CA TYR A 19 -11.44 3.19 3.70
C TYR A 19 -10.01 3.67 3.93
N TYR A 20 -9.08 2.76 3.67
CA TYR A 20 -7.66 3.00 3.74
C TYR A 20 -6.98 2.59 2.43
N TYR A 21 -6.05 3.42 1.96
CA TYR A 21 -5.05 3.00 0.99
C TYR A 21 -4.03 2.07 1.67
N ALA A 22 -3.53 1.11 0.90
CA ALA A 22 -2.35 0.32 1.23
C ALA A 22 -1.38 0.42 0.05
N TYR A 23 -0.14 0.83 0.33
CA TYR A 23 0.87 1.08 -0.69
C TYR A 23 2.20 0.41 -0.34
N VAL A 24 2.83 -0.28 -1.31
CA VAL A 24 4.18 -0.85 -1.19
C VAL A 24 5.14 -0.03 -2.05
N PRO A 25 5.90 0.92 -1.47
CA PRO A 25 6.70 1.86 -2.23
C PRO A 25 7.76 1.20 -3.13
N SER A 26 8.43 0.17 -2.61
CA SER A 26 9.49 -0.53 -3.34
C SER A 26 8.98 -1.36 -4.53
N LEU A 27 7.66 -1.62 -4.60
CA LEU A 27 7.02 -2.37 -5.68
C LEU A 27 6.14 -1.50 -6.58
N GLY A 28 5.79 -0.28 -6.17
CA GLY A 28 4.83 0.57 -6.89
C GLY A 28 3.42 -0.02 -6.91
N LEU A 29 3.06 -0.81 -5.90
CA LEU A 29 1.76 -1.49 -5.80
C LEU A 29 0.85 -0.77 -4.81
N THR A 30 -0.37 -0.45 -5.23
CA THR A 30 -1.38 0.22 -4.42
C THR A 30 -2.70 -0.53 -4.51
N THR A 31 -3.41 -0.61 -3.38
CA THR A 31 -4.80 -1.03 -3.30
C THR A 31 -5.51 -0.26 -2.19
N HIS A 32 -6.78 -0.53 -1.96
CA HIS A 32 -7.55 0.04 -0.86
C HIS A 32 -8.51 -0.99 -0.28
N GLY A 33 -9.00 -0.75 0.94
CA GLY A 33 -10.02 -1.59 1.53
C GLY A 33 -10.73 -0.90 2.69
N LEU A 34 -11.91 -1.43 3.02
CA LEU A 34 -12.74 -0.95 4.12
C LEU A 34 -12.03 -1.22 5.46
N GLY A 35 -11.72 -0.16 6.19
CA GLY A 35 -10.94 -0.18 7.40
C GLY A 35 -9.49 -0.62 7.18
N LEU A 36 -8.67 -0.49 8.23
CA LEU A 36 -7.29 -0.94 8.19
C LEU A 36 -7.16 -2.45 7.88
N GLU A 37 -8.07 -3.27 8.41
CA GLU A 37 -8.06 -4.72 8.18
C GLU A 37 -8.46 -5.08 6.75
N GLY A 38 -9.45 -4.39 6.15
CA GLY A 38 -9.81 -4.60 4.75
C GLY A 38 -8.66 -4.23 3.82
N ALA A 39 -7.97 -3.11 4.08
CA ALA A 39 -6.80 -2.70 3.31
C ALA A 39 -5.63 -3.70 3.43
N LYS A 40 -5.38 -4.26 4.63
CA LYS A 40 -4.40 -5.35 4.82
C LYS A 40 -4.74 -6.59 4.02
N ASN A 41 -6.00 -7.02 4.05
CA ASN A 41 -6.47 -8.19 3.30
C ASN A 41 -6.31 -7.97 1.79
N ALA A 42 -6.79 -6.83 1.28
CA ALA A 42 -6.64 -6.47 -0.13
C ALA A 42 -5.17 -6.42 -0.57
N MET A 43 -4.26 -5.93 0.29
CA MET A 43 -2.83 -5.89 0.00
C MET A 43 -2.22 -7.30 -0.02
N ASN A 44 -2.62 -8.19 0.89
CA ASN A 44 -2.16 -9.59 0.87
C ASN A 44 -2.60 -10.30 -0.41
N ASP A 45 -3.83 -10.08 -0.86
CA ASP A 45 -4.35 -10.65 -2.11
C ASP A 45 -3.57 -10.12 -3.32
N LEU A 46 -3.36 -8.80 -3.39
CA LEU A 46 -2.57 -8.18 -4.46
C LEU A 46 -1.13 -8.69 -4.51
N LEU A 47 -0.45 -8.79 -3.37
CA LEU A 47 0.92 -9.30 -3.31
C LEU A 47 1.00 -10.78 -3.70
N THR A 48 -0.01 -11.57 -3.36
CA THR A 48 -0.09 -12.98 -3.76
C THR A 48 -0.19 -13.10 -5.28
N LEU A 49 -1.13 -12.39 -5.90
CA LEU A 49 -1.31 -12.37 -7.34
C LEU A 49 -0.04 -11.87 -8.06
N TRP A 50 0.57 -10.81 -7.55
CA TRP A 50 1.82 -10.28 -8.11
C TRP A 50 2.97 -11.29 -8.06
N VAL A 51 3.13 -12.04 -6.96
CA VAL A 51 4.15 -13.11 -6.87
C VAL A 51 3.88 -14.22 -7.88
N GLU A 52 2.62 -14.61 -8.07
CA GLU A 52 2.23 -15.64 -9.04
C GLU A 52 2.53 -15.20 -10.47
N GLU A 53 2.19 -13.96 -10.83
CA GLU A 53 2.48 -13.39 -12.15
C GLU A 53 3.99 -13.35 -12.43
N LYS A 54 4.80 -12.87 -11.46
CA LYS A 54 6.26 -12.85 -11.60
C LYS A 54 6.83 -14.25 -11.83
N LYS A 55 6.35 -15.25 -11.10
CA LYS A 55 6.76 -16.65 -11.28
C LYS A 55 6.36 -17.20 -12.64
N ALA A 56 5.14 -16.92 -13.09
CA ALA A 56 4.64 -17.38 -14.39
C ALA A 56 5.46 -16.82 -15.56
N ASN A 57 5.95 -15.58 -15.43
CA ASN A 57 6.78 -14.91 -16.43
C ASN A 57 8.28 -15.21 -16.30
N GLY A 58 8.69 -16.04 -15.32
CA GLY A 58 10.11 -16.34 -15.06
C GLY A 58 10.91 -15.13 -14.55
N GLU A 59 10.23 -14.13 -13.98
CA GLU A 59 10.86 -12.92 -13.46
C GLU A 59 11.46 -13.14 -12.07
N VAL A 60 12.55 -12.42 -11.78
CA VAL A 60 13.21 -12.46 -10.47
C VAL A 60 12.49 -11.55 -9.48
N ILE A 61 12.06 -12.12 -8.35
CA ILE A 61 11.45 -11.37 -7.25
C ILE A 61 12.55 -10.85 -6.32
N LYS A 62 12.84 -9.55 -6.41
CA LYS A 62 13.84 -8.88 -5.55
C LYS A 62 13.24 -8.57 -4.18
N LYS A 63 13.98 -8.89 -3.12
CA LYS A 63 13.64 -8.49 -1.74
C LYS A 63 13.83 -6.98 -1.57
N GLU A 64 12.99 -6.35 -0.77
CA GLU A 64 13.31 -5.03 -0.23
C GLU A 64 14.56 -5.13 0.66
N ASN A 65 15.43 -4.13 0.58
CA ASN A 65 16.58 -4.01 1.47
C ASN A 65 16.12 -3.31 2.76
N GLU A 66 16.49 -2.04 2.91
CA GLU A 66 16.08 -1.19 4.03
C GLU A 66 15.09 -0.13 3.55
N SER A 67 14.14 0.23 4.40
CA SER A 67 13.11 1.22 4.12
C SER A 67 12.85 2.06 5.37
N TYR A 68 12.61 3.35 5.16
CA TYR A 68 12.32 4.33 6.20
C TYR A 68 11.03 5.05 5.84
N ILE A 69 10.10 5.13 6.79
CA ILE A 69 8.88 5.94 6.68
C ILE A 69 8.98 7.07 7.70
N SER A 70 8.68 8.28 7.27
CA SER A 70 8.54 9.44 8.13
C SER A 70 7.37 10.30 7.68
N SER A 71 6.74 10.98 8.63
CA SER A 71 5.75 12.02 8.35
C SER A 71 6.32 13.36 8.84
N ILE A 72 6.01 14.44 8.12
CA ILE A 72 6.36 15.81 8.50
C ILE A 72 5.09 16.65 8.46
N GLU A 73 4.88 17.47 9.49
CA GLU A 73 3.79 18.43 9.53
C GLU A 73 4.23 19.75 8.88
N LEU A 74 3.33 20.37 8.12
CA LEU A 74 3.55 21.68 7.51
C LEU A 74 2.46 22.62 8.02
N GLU A 75 2.86 23.81 8.50
CA GLU A 75 1.99 24.76 9.20
C GLU A 75 0.78 25.25 8.37
N ASP A 76 0.90 25.24 7.04
CA ASP A 76 -0.13 25.70 6.10
C ASP A 76 -0.88 24.56 5.38
N ALA A 77 -0.71 23.31 5.83
CA ALA A 77 -1.42 22.16 5.23
C ALA A 77 -2.90 22.16 5.64
N LEU A 78 -3.77 22.61 4.75
CA LEU A 78 -5.22 22.48 4.91
C LEU A 78 -5.66 21.08 4.44
N PHE A 79 -6.27 20.31 5.35
CA PHE A 79 -7.16 19.21 4.96
C PHE A 79 -8.48 19.87 4.51
N ILE A 80 -8.68 19.98 3.19
CA ILE A 80 -9.90 20.59 2.59
C ILE A 80 -10.79 19.48 2.06
#